data_AF-A0A5C6ZIA6-F1
#
_entry.id   AF-A0A5C6ZIA6-F1
#
_cell.length_a   1.000
_cell.length_b   1.000
_cell.length_c   1.000
_cell.angle_alpha   90.00
_cell.angle_beta   90.00
_cell.angle_gamma   90.00
#
_symmetry.space_group_name_H-M   'P 1'
#
loop_
_entity.id
_entity.type
_entity.pdbx_description
1 polymer ?
#
loop_
_entity_poly.entity_id
_entity_poly.type
_entity_poly.pdbx_seq_one_letter_code
_entity_poly.pdbx_strand_id
1 'polypeptide(L)'
;MVPIKEAITSGSWLQCEKRNNLFEANQFRIKVNSFRKLNLSEIDEPEEINDLENSAVLWLMNIEVVNLNKEPTKTHNNVYGLKLVDNDDFIFPVFLDGHLNCFSDFAKTSGLKRFYAGTILPKIKTLGSLVFQLPDDDDAEYFISLEDNGIVQEV
;
A
#
# COMPACT_ATOMS: atom_id res chain seq x y z
N MET A 1 11.32 -0.40 -10.04
CA MET A 1 11.12 -1.07 -8.74
C MET A 1 12.07 -0.42 -7.74
N VAL A 2 11.66 -0.27 -6.48
CA VAL A 2 12.50 0.34 -5.42
C VAL A 2 12.42 -0.55 -4.18
N PRO A 3 13.56 -0.98 -3.59
CA PRO A 3 13.55 -1.80 -2.37
C PRO A 3 12.85 -1.07 -1.21
N ILE A 4 12.00 -1.75 -0.46
CA ILE A 4 11.26 -1.12 0.66
C ILE A 4 12.24 -0.62 1.74
N LYS A 5 13.26 -1.42 2.08
CA LYS A 5 14.26 -1.06 3.11
C LYS A 5 14.99 0.24 2.73
N GLU A 6 15.36 0.38 1.46
CA GLU A 6 15.98 1.59 0.93
C GLU A 6 15.01 2.78 0.97
N ALA A 7 13.78 2.61 0.48
CA ALA A 7 12.76 3.67 0.49
C ALA A 7 12.46 4.22 1.89
N ILE A 8 12.47 3.36 2.91
CA ILE A 8 12.31 3.76 4.31
C ILE A 8 13.56 4.51 4.81
N THR A 9 14.74 3.95 4.55
CA THR A 9 16.02 4.49 5.09
C THR A 9 16.38 5.82 4.47
N SER A 10 16.18 5.98 3.15
CA SER A 10 16.41 7.25 2.46
C SER A 10 15.34 8.29 2.83
N GLY A 11 14.13 7.83 3.16
CA GLY A 11 12.99 8.70 3.40
C GLY A 11 12.57 9.51 2.17
N SER A 12 12.99 9.06 0.98
CA SER A 12 12.73 9.70 -0.30
C SER A 12 11.28 9.57 -0.73
N TRP A 13 10.88 10.46 -1.64
CA TRP A 13 9.59 10.33 -2.32
C TRP A 13 9.76 9.45 -3.55
N LEU A 14 8.78 8.57 -3.77
CA LEU A 14 8.66 7.77 -4.97
C LEU A 14 7.54 8.36 -5.82
N GLN A 15 7.89 8.88 -6.99
CA GLN A 15 6.94 9.29 -8.00
C GLN A 15 6.36 8.08 -8.70
N CYS A 16 5.03 8.01 -8.70
CA CYS A 16 4.21 6.94 -9.23
C CYS A 16 3.39 7.48 -10.41
N GLU A 17 3.48 6.80 -11.56
CA GLU A 17 2.64 7.07 -12.73
C GLU A 17 1.96 5.78 -13.16
N LYS A 18 0.63 5.71 -13.02
CA LYS A 18 -0.19 4.62 -13.56
C LYS A 18 -0.97 5.12 -14.77
N ARG A 19 -0.79 4.50 -15.92
CA ARG A 19 -1.60 4.79 -17.12
C ARG A 19 -2.84 3.90 -17.10
N ASN A 20 -4.02 4.49 -17.07
CA ASN A 20 -5.24 3.74 -17.34
C ASN A 20 -5.55 3.81 -18.84
N ASN A 21 -6.13 2.75 -19.41
CA ASN A 21 -6.39 2.59 -20.84
C ASN A 21 -7.35 3.64 -21.45
N LEU A 22 -7.86 4.57 -20.63
CA LEU A 22 -8.89 5.56 -20.97
C LEU A 22 -8.44 7.02 -20.73
N PHE A 23 -7.15 7.33 -20.97
CA PHE A 23 -6.61 8.68 -21.26
C PHE A 23 -6.07 9.56 -20.12
N GLU A 24 -6.17 9.19 -18.84
CA GLU A 24 -5.54 9.96 -17.77
C GLU A 24 -4.52 9.12 -17.00
N ALA A 25 -3.27 9.61 -16.98
CA ALA A 25 -2.22 9.06 -16.15
C ALA A 25 -2.46 9.53 -14.71
N ASN A 26 -2.76 8.60 -13.81
CA ASN A 26 -2.86 8.90 -12.39
C ASN A 26 -1.44 9.10 -11.85
N GLN A 27 -1.12 10.35 -11.54
CA GLN A 27 0.18 10.72 -10.98
C GLN A 27 0.05 10.99 -9.49
N PHE A 28 0.91 10.35 -8.71
CA PHE A 28 1.00 10.57 -7.27
C PHE A 28 2.43 10.35 -6.79
N ARG A 29 2.73 10.82 -5.59
CA ARG A 29 3.97 10.48 -4.88
C ARG A 29 3.63 9.73 -3.63
N ILE A 30 4.46 8.75 -3.30
CA ILE A 30 4.41 8.06 -2.02
C ILE A 30 5.72 8.24 -1.27
N LYS A 31 5.66 8.25 0.05
CA LYS A 31 6.82 8.10 0.92
C LYS A 31 6.52 6.95 1.87
N VAL A 32 7.43 5.99 1.96
CA VAL A 32 7.26 4.84 2.87
C VAL A 32 7.87 5.18 4.21
N ASN A 33 7.04 5.18 5.25
CA ASN A 33 7.46 5.53 6.60
C ASN A 33 7.89 4.30 7.40
N SER A 34 7.19 3.19 7.22
CA SER A 34 7.51 1.93 7.90
C SER A 34 6.90 0.74 7.18
N PHE A 35 7.51 -0.42 7.36
CA PHE A 35 7.01 -1.70 6.88
C PHE A 35 7.32 -2.76 7.93
N ARG A 36 6.29 -3.43 8.47
CA ARG A 36 6.45 -4.37 9.60
C ARG A 36 5.44 -5.50 9.54
N LYS A 37 5.77 -6.64 10.15
CA LYS A 37 4.80 -7.69 10.50
C LYS A 37 3.71 -7.10 11.41
N LEU A 38 2.47 -7.44 11.10
CA LEU A 38 1.29 -7.10 11.86
C LEU A 38 0.93 -8.28 12.76
N ASN A 39 0.84 -8.03 14.07
CA ASN A 39 0.38 -9.06 14.99
C ASN A 39 -1.15 -9.07 15.01
N LEU A 40 -1.77 -10.25 14.83
CA LEU A 40 -3.22 -10.39 14.84
C LEU A 40 -3.86 -9.92 16.16
N SER A 41 -3.12 -9.94 17.28
CA SER A 41 -3.62 -9.39 18.54
C SER A 41 -3.80 -7.87 18.54
N GLU A 42 -3.26 -7.16 17.54
CA GLU A 42 -3.50 -5.72 17.36
C GLU A 42 -4.87 -5.44 16.73
N ILE A 43 -5.49 -6.44 16.11
CA ILE A 43 -6.76 -6.33 15.41
C ILE A 43 -7.87 -6.84 16.34
N ASP A 44 -8.92 -6.04 16.49
CA ASP A 44 -10.16 -6.47 17.13
C ASP A 44 -10.86 -7.52 16.27
N GLU A 45 -11.31 -8.61 16.90
CA GLU A 45 -12.03 -9.72 16.23
C GLU A 45 -11.27 -10.25 14.98
N PRO A 46 -10.01 -10.70 15.11
CA PRO A 46 -9.18 -11.12 13.97
C PRO A 46 -9.74 -12.33 13.20
N GLU A 47 -10.65 -13.10 13.82
CA GLU A 47 -11.39 -14.19 13.20
C GLU A 47 -12.39 -13.75 12.12
N GLU A 48 -12.78 -12.47 12.08
CA GLU A 48 -13.66 -11.90 11.05
C GLU A 48 -12.91 -11.55 9.74
N ILE A 49 -11.57 -11.68 9.73
CA ILE A 49 -10.75 -11.48 8.53
C ILE A 49 -10.93 -12.69 7.62
N ASN A 50 -11.44 -12.46 6.41
CA ASN A 50 -11.66 -13.51 5.43
C ASN A 50 -10.43 -13.68 4.52
N ASP A 51 -10.33 -14.81 3.84
CA ASP A 51 -9.32 -15.07 2.80
C ASP A 51 -7.85 -14.90 3.25
N LEU A 52 -7.58 -15.12 4.53
CA LEU A 52 -6.21 -15.21 5.05
C LEU A 52 -5.61 -16.58 4.71
N GLU A 53 -4.51 -16.60 3.97
CA GLU A 53 -3.80 -17.82 3.64
C GLU A 53 -3.09 -18.38 4.87
N ASN A 54 -3.21 -19.70 5.10
CA ASN A 54 -2.72 -20.35 6.33
C ASN A 54 -1.20 -20.21 6.57
N SER A 55 -0.42 -19.98 5.52
CA SER A 55 1.04 -19.81 5.59
C SER A 55 1.49 -18.36 5.37
N ALA A 56 0.55 -17.41 5.31
CA ALA A 56 0.85 -16.01 5.12
C ALA A 56 0.87 -15.26 6.46
N VAL A 57 1.70 -14.22 6.49
CA VAL A 57 1.78 -13.23 7.57
C VAL A 57 1.32 -11.90 7.01
N LEU A 58 0.53 -11.16 7.80
CA LEU A 58 0.13 -9.81 7.43
C LEU A 58 1.28 -8.84 7.68
N TRP A 59 1.55 -7.98 6.70
CA TRP A 59 2.52 -6.91 6.78
C TRP A 59 1.84 -5.56 6.58
N LEU A 60 2.08 -4.64 7.51
CA LEU A 60 1.53 -3.29 7.48
C LEU A 60 2.57 -2.30 6.94
N MET A 61 2.22 -1.62 5.86
CA MET A 61 3.00 -0.53 5.28
C MET A 61 2.34 0.82 5.59
N ASN A 62 3.02 1.67 6.35
CA ASN A 62 2.58 3.04 6.58
C ASN A 62 3.21 3.96 5.54
N ILE A 63 2.39 4.75 4.86
CA ILE A 63 2.83 5.63 3.77
C ILE A 63 2.22 7.03 3.89
N GLU A 64 2.95 8.00 3.33
CA GLU A 64 2.39 9.29 2.95
C GLU A 64 2.07 9.26 1.45
N VAL A 65 0.99 9.90 1.03
CA VAL A 65 0.59 10.01 -0.38
C VAL A 65 0.27 11.46 -0.72
N VAL A 66 0.77 11.91 -1.87
CA VAL A 66 0.44 13.22 -2.46
C VAL A 66 -0.13 12.99 -3.85
N ASN A 67 -1.38 13.38 -4.06
CA ASN A 67 -2.00 13.38 -5.39
C ASN A 67 -1.41 14.52 -6.24
N LEU A 68 -0.85 14.20 -7.41
CA LEU A 68 -0.29 15.18 -8.34
C LEU A 68 -1.26 15.56 -9.48
N ASN A 69 -2.39 14.87 -9.59
CA ASN A 69 -3.45 15.22 -10.52
C ASN A 69 -4.11 16.56 -10.12
N LYS A 70 -4.76 17.21 -11.08
CA LYS A 70 -5.46 18.49 -10.85
C LYS A 70 -6.76 18.32 -10.06
N GLU A 71 -7.33 17.11 -10.07
CA GLU A 71 -8.60 16.78 -9.43
C GLU A 71 -8.42 15.80 -8.27
N PRO A 72 -9.35 15.79 -7.29
CA PRO A 72 -9.40 14.75 -6.28
C PRO A 72 -9.46 13.35 -6.89
N THR A 73 -8.67 12.44 -6.36
CA THR A 73 -8.63 11.04 -6.81
C THR A 73 -9.14 10.13 -5.71
N LYS A 74 -9.91 9.12 -6.10
CA LYS A 74 -10.27 8.05 -5.16
C LYS A 74 -9.03 7.24 -4.82
N THR A 75 -8.93 6.81 -3.57
CA THR A 75 -7.79 6.05 -3.06
C THR A 75 -7.50 4.79 -3.89
N HIS A 76 -8.52 4.03 -4.29
CA HIS A 76 -8.34 2.85 -5.15
C HIS A 76 -7.75 3.16 -6.55
N ASN A 77 -7.87 4.38 -7.07
CA ASN A 77 -7.27 4.75 -8.35
C ASN A 77 -5.76 4.99 -8.26
N ASN A 78 -5.23 5.18 -7.05
CA ASN A 78 -3.82 5.43 -6.80
C ASN A 78 -3.18 4.25 -6.06
N VAL A 79 -3.52 4.10 -4.77
CA VAL A 79 -2.76 3.25 -3.85
C VAL A 79 -3.10 1.77 -3.96
N TYR A 80 -4.27 1.38 -4.49
CA TYR A 80 -4.56 -0.04 -4.73
C TYR A 80 -3.80 -0.59 -5.94
N GLY A 81 -3.33 0.28 -6.83
CA GLY A 81 -2.44 -0.14 -7.91
C GLY A 81 -1.03 -0.48 -7.44
N LEU A 82 -0.69 -0.26 -6.15
CA LEU A 82 0.58 -0.66 -5.59
C LEU A 82 0.63 -2.17 -5.38
N LYS A 83 1.79 -2.75 -5.64
CA LYS A 83 2.08 -4.16 -5.39
C LYS A 83 3.50 -4.30 -4.92
N LEU A 84 3.76 -5.38 -4.18
CA LEU A 84 5.11 -5.81 -3.85
C LEU A 84 5.54 -6.88 -4.84
N VAL A 85 6.83 -6.87 -5.14
CA VAL A 85 7.50 -7.89 -5.95
C VAL A 85 8.69 -8.38 -5.14
N ASP A 86 8.96 -9.68 -5.10
CA ASP A 86 10.16 -10.22 -4.46
C ASP A 86 11.34 -10.39 -5.45
N ASN A 87 12.42 -11.03 -5.00
CA ASN A 87 13.61 -11.27 -5.81
C ASN A 87 13.38 -12.26 -6.98
N ASP A 88 12.33 -13.08 -6.90
CA ASP A 88 12.00 -14.11 -7.88
C ASP A 88 10.83 -13.69 -8.80
N ASP A 89 10.53 -12.38 -8.82
CA ASP A 89 9.43 -11.76 -9.58
C ASP A 89 8.01 -12.21 -9.16
N PHE A 90 7.84 -12.84 -7.99
CA PHE A 90 6.50 -13.11 -7.46
C PHE A 90 5.82 -11.82 -7.01
N ILE A 91 4.54 -11.71 -7.29
CA ILE A 91 3.76 -10.48 -7.11
C ILE A 91 2.77 -10.64 -5.96
N PHE A 92 2.80 -9.68 -5.04
CA PHE A 92 1.90 -9.61 -3.89
C PHE A 92 1.07 -8.30 -3.96
N PRO A 93 -0.23 -8.38 -4.30
CA PRO A 93 -1.09 -7.20 -4.33
C PRO A 93 -1.40 -6.69 -2.92
N VAL A 94 -1.93 -5.47 -2.82
CA VAL A 94 -2.54 -4.98 -1.56
C VAL A 94 -3.65 -5.93 -1.16
N PHE A 95 -3.60 -6.41 0.09
CA PHE A 95 -4.64 -7.25 0.66
C PHE A 95 -5.82 -6.39 1.12
N LEU A 96 -7.03 -6.78 0.70
CA LEU A 96 -8.27 -6.07 0.95
C LEU A 96 -9.26 -7.00 1.64
N ASP A 97 -9.58 -6.68 2.89
CA ASP A 97 -10.62 -7.34 3.67
C ASP A 97 -11.52 -6.26 4.31
N GLY A 98 -12.83 -6.52 4.35
CA GLY A 98 -13.80 -5.53 4.83
C GLY A 98 -13.60 -5.19 6.31
N HIS A 99 -13.35 -6.20 7.14
CA HIS A 99 -13.17 -6.02 8.57
C HIS A 99 -11.84 -5.31 8.87
N LEU A 100 -10.74 -5.84 8.34
CA LEU A 100 -9.39 -5.33 8.53
C LEU A 100 -9.20 -3.92 7.98
N ASN A 101 -9.79 -3.60 6.83
CA ASN A 101 -9.56 -2.32 6.16
C ASN A 101 -10.63 -1.27 6.47
N CYS A 102 -11.80 -1.60 7.05
CA CYS A 102 -12.89 -0.63 7.19
C CYS A 102 -13.65 -0.66 8.52
N PHE A 103 -14.05 -1.84 8.98
CA PHE A 103 -15.04 -1.98 10.05
C PHE A 103 -14.42 -2.05 11.45
N SER A 104 -13.29 -2.73 11.59
CA SER A 104 -12.54 -2.84 12.85
C SER A 104 -12.13 -1.48 13.42
N ASP A 105 -11.94 -1.43 14.73
CA ASP A 105 -11.35 -0.28 15.42
C ASP A 105 -9.87 -0.12 15.07
N PHE A 106 -9.18 -1.24 14.83
CA PHE A 106 -7.84 -1.25 14.26
C PHE A 106 -7.81 -0.50 12.91
N ALA A 107 -8.76 -0.73 11.99
CA ALA A 107 -8.78 -0.04 10.70
C ALA A 107 -8.84 1.50 10.84
N LYS A 108 -9.57 1.99 11.85
CA LYS A 108 -9.77 3.43 12.12
C LYS A 108 -8.52 4.09 12.68
N THR A 109 -7.76 3.36 13.49
CA THR A 109 -6.58 3.89 14.20
C THR A 109 -5.27 3.65 13.46
N SER A 110 -5.15 2.53 12.73
CA SER A 110 -3.96 2.16 11.96
C SER A 110 -3.74 3.01 10.71
N GLY A 111 -4.80 3.62 10.17
CA GLY A 111 -4.76 4.34 8.89
C GLY A 111 -5.16 3.51 7.67
N LEU A 112 -5.50 2.23 7.83
CA LEU A 112 -6.02 1.38 6.74
C LEU A 112 -7.33 1.93 6.16
N LYS A 113 -8.26 2.35 7.02
CA LYS A 113 -9.55 2.92 6.58
C LYS A 113 -9.39 4.15 5.70
N ARG A 114 -8.31 4.91 5.88
CA ARG A 114 -8.04 6.11 5.08
C ARG A 114 -7.88 5.78 3.61
N PHE A 115 -7.30 4.63 3.29
CA PHE A 115 -7.06 4.19 1.92
C PHE A 115 -8.08 3.17 1.41
N TYR A 116 -9.02 2.71 2.26
CA TYR A 116 -10.06 1.78 1.83
C TYR A 116 -11.14 2.42 0.95
N ALA A 117 -11.69 3.55 1.41
CA ALA A 117 -12.81 4.25 0.74
C ALA A 117 -12.62 5.77 0.74
N GLY A 118 -11.37 6.24 0.83
CA GLY A 118 -11.04 7.66 0.93
C GLY A 118 -10.88 8.36 -0.43
N THR A 119 -10.74 9.68 -0.34
CA THR A 119 -10.35 10.57 -1.44
C THR A 119 -9.07 11.29 -1.08
N ILE A 120 -8.15 11.41 -2.04
CA ILE A 120 -6.88 12.13 -1.91
C ILE A 120 -6.98 13.44 -2.70
N LEU A 121 -6.92 14.56 -1.97
CA LEU A 121 -6.99 15.89 -2.56
C LEU A 121 -5.67 16.27 -3.24
N PRO A 122 -5.69 17.04 -4.34
CA PRO A 122 -4.50 17.50 -5.03
C PRO A 122 -3.51 18.22 -4.10
N LYS A 123 -2.23 17.89 -4.20
CA LYS A 123 -1.11 18.53 -3.49
C LYS A 123 -1.17 18.48 -1.95
N ILE A 124 -2.15 17.78 -1.38
CA ILE A 124 -2.27 17.61 0.07
C ILE A 124 -1.68 16.25 0.46
N LYS A 125 -0.75 16.28 1.41
CA LYS A 125 -0.19 15.07 2.01
C LYS A 125 -1.28 14.34 2.79
N THR A 126 -1.47 13.07 2.46
CA THR A 126 -2.39 12.17 3.16
C THR A 126 -1.60 11.02 3.78
N LEU A 127 -1.76 10.81 5.09
CA LEU A 127 -1.19 9.68 5.83
C LEU A 127 -2.17 8.52 5.85
N GLY A 128 -1.69 7.30 5.68
CA GLY A 128 -2.49 6.09 5.83
C GLY A 128 -1.64 4.83 5.65
N SER A 129 -2.30 3.69 5.55
CA SER A 129 -1.61 2.40 5.52
C SER A 129 -2.19 1.44 4.51
N LEU A 130 -1.35 0.52 4.06
CA LEU A 130 -1.69 -0.62 3.21
C LEU A 130 -1.28 -1.89 3.93
N VAL A 131 -1.98 -2.99 3.67
CA VAL A 131 -1.66 -4.31 4.22
C VAL A 131 -1.39 -5.28 3.08
N PHE A 132 -0.46 -6.21 3.30
CA PHE A 132 -0.07 -7.25 2.35
C PHE A 132 -0.07 -8.60 3.06
N GLN A 133 -0.49 -9.65 2.37
CA GLN A 133 -0.27 -11.04 2.79
C GLN A 133 1.02 -11.53 2.15
N LEU A 134 2.03 -11.85 2.96
CA LEU A 134 3.35 -12.27 2.50
C LEU A 134 3.76 -13.61 3.12
N PRO A 135 4.65 -14.38 2.47
CA PRO A 135 5.27 -15.54 3.09
C PRO A 135 5.94 -15.19 4.43
N ASP A 136 5.95 -16.14 5.36
CA ASP A 136 6.73 -16.02 6.60
C ASP A 136 8.21 -16.28 6.33
N ASP A 137 8.83 -15.37 5.57
CA ASP A 137 10.24 -15.36 5.24
C ASP A 137 10.83 -13.99 5.60
N ASP A 138 11.69 -13.98 6.62
CA ASP A 138 12.36 -12.77 7.11
C ASP A 138 13.54 -12.33 6.23
N ASP A 139 14.04 -13.23 5.39
CA ASP A 139 15.18 -12.98 4.50
C ASP A 139 14.74 -12.43 3.13
N ALA A 140 13.44 -12.52 2.82
CA ALA A 140 12.86 -11.99 1.59
C ALA A 140 13.04 -10.46 1.50
N GLU A 141 13.49 -10.00 0.33
CA GLU A 141 13.51 -8.59 -0.02
C GLU A 141 12.35 -8.27 -0.95
N TYR A 142 11.61 -7.21 -0.62
CA TYR A 142 10.44 -6.77 -1.37
C TYR A 142 10.68 -5.39 -1.98
N PHE A 143 10.19 -5.23 -3.20
CA PHE A 143 10.29 -4.02 -4.00
C PHE A 143 8.91 -3.45 -4.30
N ILE A 144 8.79 -2.13 -4.30
CA ILE A 144 7.56 -1.43 -4.64
C ILE A 144 7.43 -1.34 -6.17
N SER A 145 6.27 -1.74 -6.67
CA SER A 145 5.88 -1.64 -8.08
C SER A 145 4.42 -1.19 -8.21
N LEU A 146 4.01 -0.89 -9.45
CA LEU A 146 2.62 -0.63 -9.81
C LEU A 146 2.08 -1.70 -10.76
N GLU A 147 0.77 -1.89 -10.75
CA GLU A 147 0.01 -2.60 -11.78
C GLU A 147 0.08 -1.90 -13.16
N ASP A 148 -0.36 -2.59 -14.20
CA ASP A 148 -0.50 -2.06 -15.57
C ASP A 148 0.78 -1.44 -16.14
N ASN A 149 1.94 -1.99 -15.76
CA ASN A 149 3.27 -1.47 -16.11
C ASN A 149 3.47 0.00 -15.68
N GLY A 150 2.85 0.41 -14.58
CA GLY A 150 3.07 1.72 -13.97
C GLY A 150 4.52 1.94 -13.57
N ILE A 151 4.93 3.21 -13.59
CA ILE A 151 6.31 3.64 -13.34
C ILE A 151 6.45 4.05 -11.88
N VAL A 152 7.49 3.56 -11.22
CA VAL A 152 7.90 3.97 -9.86
C VAL A 152 9.35 4.44 -9.94
N GLN A 153 9.61 5.69 -9.57
CA GLN A 153 10.93 6.34 -9.62
C GLN A 153 11.17 7.20 -8.37
N GLU A 154 12.37 7.19 -7.83
CA GLU A 154 12.78 8.08 -6.74
C GLU A 154 12.95 9.52 -7.25
N VAL A 155 12.60 10.52 -6.43
CA VAL A 155 12.64 11.98 -6.75
C VAL A 155 13.18 12.82 -5.61
#